data_AF-A0A846AFA8-F1
#
_entry.id   AF-A0A846AFA8-F1
#
_cell.length_a   1.000
_cell.length_b   1.000
_cell.length_c   1.000
_cell.angle_alpha   90.00
_cell.angle_beta   90.00
_cell.angle_gamma   90.00
#
_symmetry.space_group_name_H-M   'P 1'
#
loop_
_entity.id
_entity.type
_entity.pdbx_description
1 polymer ?
#
loop_
_entity_poly.entity_id
_entity_poly.type
_entity_poly.pdbx_seq_one_letter_code
_entity_poly.pdbx_strand_id
1 'polypeptide(L)'
;MLKLLSDILTDYKFFLGLFLSVPFAVFANLLTPKIDKILSSRSYKSKQKRIRKIKEEYQQIKQYYENRMMLVEYLLINILKTITLSFLIIFSATWFDSLFSSRMLANSLSKILVMLGSLVIVNWTTNALNIYTKVKHYNDYQKEVSDIIQE
;
A
#
# COMPACT_ATOMS: atom_id res chain seq x y z
N MET A 1 -50.16 -40.61 11.04
CA MET A 1 -50.01 -39.32 11.76
C MET A 1 -48.64 -38.68 11.54
N LEU A 2 -47.52 -39.37 11.82
CA LEU A 2 -46.16 -38.84 11.63
C LEU A 2 -45.82 -38.37 10.19
N LYS A 3 -46.28 -39.10 9.17
CA LYS A 3 -46.06 -38.76 7.75
C LYS A 3 -46.82 -37.47 7.33
N LEU A 4 -48.03 -37.31 7.84
CA LEU A 4 -48.91 -36.16 7.59
C LEU A 4 -48.35 -34.86 8.21
N LEU A 5 -47.75 -34.96 9.41
CA LEU A 5 -47.06 -33.83 10.05
C LEU A 5 -45.76 -33.45 9.33
N SER A 6 -45.02 -34.44 8.81
CA SER A 6 -43.80 -34.22 8.01
C SER A 6 -44.09 -33.46 6.71
N ASP A 7 -45.14 -33.86 5.99
CA ASP A 7 -45.50 -33.21 4.72
C ASP A 7 -45.94 -31.76 4.95
N ILE A 8 -46.76 -31.50 5.98
CA ILE A 8 -47.16 -30.13 6.38
C ILE A 8 -45.95 -29.27 6.79
N LEU A 9 -44.99 -29.84 7.53
CA LEU A 9 -43.76 -29.14 7.92
C LEU A 9 -42.86 -28.84 6.71
N THR A 10 -42.89 -29.69 5.69
CA THR A 10 -42.06 -29.55 4.49
C THR A 10 -42.66 -28.51 3.55
N ASP A 11 -43.98 -28.52 3.39
CA ASP A 11 -44.73 -27.48 2.67
C ASP A 11 -44.62 -26.12 3.34
N TYR A 12 -44.67 -26.06 4.68
CA TYR A 12 -44.48 -24.80 5.41
C TYR A 12 -43.08 -24.21 5.21
N LYS A 13 -42.02 -25.03 5.24
CA LYS A 13 -40.65 -24.57 4.95
C LYS A 13 -40.50 -24.09 3.51
N PHE A 14 -41.14 -24.76 2.56
CA PHE A 14 -41.14 -24.36 1.15
C PHE A 14 -41.86 -23.03 0.95
N PHE A 15 -43.08 -22.89 1.48
CA PHE A 15 -43.84 -21.64 1.40
C PHE A 15 -43.15 -20.50 2.14
N LEU A 16 -42.56 -20.75 3.31
CA LEU A 16 -41.84 -19.74 4.08
C LEU A 16 -40.56 -19.30 3.35
N GLY A 17 -39.83 -20.22 2.71
CA GLY A 17 -38.71 -19.91 1.83
C GLY A 17 -39.11 -19.08 0.61
N LEU A 18 -40.26 -19.40 0.01
CA LEU A 18 -40.81 -18.67 -1.14
C LEU A 18 -41.35 -17.28 -0.74
N PHE A 19 -41.94 -17.15 0.44
CA PHE A 19 -42.43 -15.88 0.97
C PHE A 19 -41.29 -14.97 1.46
N LEU A 20 -40.15 -15.53 1.87
CA LEU A 20 -38.95 -14.77 2.23
C LEU A 20 -38.10 -14.40 1.01
N SER A 21 -38.07 -15.21 -0.05
CA SER A 21 -37.26 -14.93 -1.24
C SER A 21 -37.73 -13.67 -1.98
N VAL A 22 -39.04 -13.43 -2.04
CA VAL A 22 -39.63 -12.23 -2.68
C VAL A 22 -39.18 -10.92 -2.00
N PRO A 23 -39.35 -10.72 -0.68
CA PRO A 23 -38.87 -9.51 -0.01
C PRO A 23 -37.34 -9.43 -0.03
N PHE A 24 -36.61 -10.55 0.05
CA PHE A 24 -35.14 -10.53 -0.10
C PHE A 24 -34.71 -10.07 -1.48
N ALA A 25 -35.39 -10.50 -2.55
CA ALA A 25 -35.10 -10.05 -3.91
C ALA A 25 -35.37 -8.55 -4.08
N VAL A 26 -36.48 -8.05 -3.50
CA VAL A 26 -36.80 -6.61 -3.48
C VAL A 26 -35.78 -5.81 -2.67
N PHE A 27 -35.37 -6.32 -1.50
CA PHE A 27 -34.33 -5.72 -0.66
C PHE A 27 -32.97 -5.71 -1.37
N ALA A 28 -32.60 -6.79 -2.05
CA ALA A 28 -31.38 -6.86 -2.84
C ALA A 28 -31.41 -5.79 -3.93
N ASN A 29 -32.49 -5.68 -4.71
CA ASN A 29 -32.62 -4.68 -5.76
C ASN A 29 -32.56 -3.23 -5.23
N LEU A 30 -33.09 -2.97 -4.02
CA LEU A 30 -33.01 -1.67 -3.36
C LEU A 30 -31.62 -1.36 -2.77
N LEU A 31 -30.88 -2.38 -2.36
CA LEU A 31 -29.56 -2.25 -1.74
C LEU A 31 -28.42 -2.21 -2.76
N THR A 32 -28.52 -2.92 -3.89
CA THR A 32 -27.53 -2.92 -4.98
C THR A 32 -27.05 -1.50 -5.35
N PRO A 33 -27.93 -0.52 -5.67
CA PRO A 33 -27.45 0.81 -6.04
C PRO A 33 -26.73 1.55 -4.89
N LYS A 34 -27.07 1.25 -3.63
CA LYS A 34 -26.40 1.85 -2.46
C LYS A 34 -25.02 1.23 -2.23
N ILE A 35 -24.93 -0.10 -2.36
CA ILE A 35 -23.68 -0.85 -2.21
C ILE A 35 -22.71 -0.47 -3.33
N ASP A 36 -23.19 -0.40 -4.57
CA ASP A 36 -22.40 0.04 -5.73
C ASP A 36 -21.91 1.48 -5.57
N LYS A 37 -22.75 2.38 -5.06
CA LYS A 37 -22.34 3.77 -4.76
C LYS A 37 -21.27 3.85 -3.68
N ILE A 38 -21.33 2.99 -2.65
CA ILE A 38 -20.31 2.94 -1.59
C ILE A 38 -18.99 2.37 -2.11
N LEU A 39 -19.03 1.26 -2.85
CA LEU A 39 -17.85 0.63 -3.46
C LEU A 39 -17.19 1.52 -4.51
N SER A 40 -17.99 2.10 -5.41
CA SER A 40 -17.50 3.04 -6.41
C SER A 40 -16.94 4.30 -5.76
N SER A 41 -17.55 4.83 -4.70
CA SER A 41 -17.00 6.02 -4.01
C SER A 41 -15.64 5.75 -3.34
N ARG A 42 -15.41 4.56 -2.78
CA ARG A 42 -14.12 4.16 -2.20
C ARG A 42 -13.08 3.93 -3.29
N SER A 43 -13.46 3.23 -4.36
CA SER A 43 -12.61 3.00 -5.52
C SER A 43 -12.21 4.32 -6.18
N TYR A 44 -13.17 5.21 -6.41
CA TYR A 44 -12.97 6.54 -6.98
C TYR A 44 -12.06 7.40 -6.11
N LYS A 45 -12.25 7.43 -4.78
CA LYS A 45 -11.33 8.12 -3.85
C LYS A 45 -9.92 7.56 -3.90
N SER A 46 -9.76 6.23 -4.00
CA SER A 46 -8.44 5.59 -4.11
C SER A 46 -7.76 5.92 -5.43
N LYS A 47 -8.50 5.84 -6.55
CA LYS A 47 -8.04 6.24 -7.89
C LYS A 47 -7.62 7.71 -7.91
N GLN A 48 -8.44 8.61 -7.37
CA GLN A 48 -8.09 10.03 -7.27
C GLN A 48 -6.82 10.27 -6.44
N LYS A 49 -6.65 9.57 -5.31
CA LYS A 49 -5.41 9.66 -4.51
C LYS A 49 -4.20 9.17 -5.31
N ARG A 50 -4.34 8.11 -6.10
CA ARG A 50 -3.26 7.59 -6.95
C ARG A 50 -2.89 8.59 -8.04
N ILE A 51 -3.88 9.13 -8.76
CA ILE A 51 -3.65 10.15 -9.80
C ILE A 51 -3.00 11.39 -9.20
N ARG A 52 -3.47 11.84 -8.03
CA ARG A 52 -2.86 12.97 -7.31
C ARG A 52 -1.39 12.71 -6.98
N LYS A 53 -1.04 11.54 -6.45
CA LYS A 53 0.35 11.16 -6.16
C LYS A 53 1.21 11.13 -7.43
N ILE A 54 0.71 10.57 -8.52
CA ILE A 54 1.42 10.53 -9.81
C ILE A 54 1.66 11.95 -10.31
N LYS A 55 0.67 12.85 -10.19
CA LYS A 55 0.79 14.25 -10.58
C LYS A 55 1.81 15.01 -9.73
N GLU A 56 1.78 14.81 -8.41
CA GLU A 56 2.76 15.39 -7.47
C GLU A 56 4.17 14.88 -7.76
N GLU A 57 4.33 13.58 -7.99
CA GLU A 57 5.61 12.96 -8.34
C GLU A 57 6.13 13.46 -9.70
N TYR A 58 5.24 13.58 -10.70
CA TYR A 58 5.58 14.16 -12.00
C TYR A 58 6.05 15.61 -11.88
N GLN A 59 5.37 16.42 -11.06
CA GLN A 59 5.80 17.80 -10.80
C GLN A 59 7.18 17.86 -10.13
N GLN A 60 7.45 16.99 -9.15
CA GLN A 60 8.75 16.91 -8.51
C GLN A 60 9.85 16.48 -9.49
N ILE A 61 9.60 15.45 -10.30
CA ILE A 61 10.55 14.97 -11.32
C ILE A 61 10.81 16.06 -12.36
N LYS A 62 9.77 16.78 -12.79
CA LYS A 62 9.91 17.93 -13.69
C LYS A 62 10.82 19.01 -13.10
N GLN A 63 10.63 19.35 -11.82
CA GLN A 63 11.50 20.32 -11.13
C GLN A 63 12.96 19.84 -11.08
N TYR A 64 13.21 18.56 -10.82
CA TYR A 64 14.56 17.99 -10.82
C TYR A 64 15.20 17.94 -12.22
N TYR A 65 14.38 17.74 -13.26
CA TYR A 65 14.83 17.78 -14.64
C TYR A 65 15.22 19.21 -15.08
N GLU A 66 14.37 20.19 -14.75
CA GLU A 66 14.61 21.61 -15.04
C GLU A 66 15.77 22.19 -14.22
N ASN A 67 15.92 21.78 -12.97
CA ASN A 67 16.98 22.24 -12.07
C ASN A 67 17.82 21.07 -11.54
N ARG A 68 18.94 20.80 -12.21
CA ARG A 68 19.86 19.72 -11.83
C ARG A 68 20.49 19.90 -10.45
N MET A 69 20.66 21.14 -9.97
CA MET A 69 21.21 21.38 -8.62
C MET A 69 20.31 20.82 -7.54
N MET A 70 18.99 20.94 -7.72
CA MET A 70 18.00 20.42 -6.78
C MET A 70 18.00 18.88 -6.72
N LEU A 71 18.25 18.22 -7.85
CA LEU A 71 18.45 16.76 -7.90
C LEU A 71 19.71 16.34 -7.13
N VAL A 72 20.82 17.06 -7.32
CA VAL A 72 22.08 16.78 -6.64
C VAL A 72 21.93 16.96 -5.12
N GLU A 73 21.29 18.05 -4.69
CA GLU A 73 20.98 18.30 -3.28
C GLU A 73 20.14 17.17 -2.68
N TYR A 74 19.09 16.75 -3.39
CA TYR A 74 18.25 15.62 -2.97
C TYR A 74 19.05 14.33 -2.81
N LEU A 75 19.91 14.00 -3.77
CA LEU A 75 20.76 12.81 -3.72
C LEU A 75 21.77 12.89 -2.58
N LEU A 76 22.40 14.05 -2.35
CA LEU A 76 23.32 14.28 -1.24
C LEU A 76 22.63 14.09 0.11
N ILE A 77 21.44 14.65 0.29
CA ILE A 77 20.64 14.47 1.51
C ILE A 77 20.34 12.98 1.74
N ASN A 78 20.01 12.22 0.69
CA ASN A 78 19.75 10.79 0.81
C ASN A 78 21.01 9.98 1.12
N ILE A 79 22.16 10.34 0.55
CA ILE A 79 23.46 9.74 0.89
C ILE A 79 23.75 9.99 2.38
N LEU A 80 23.61 11.23 2.84
CA LEU A 80 23.86 11.60 4.23
C LEU A 80 22.93 10.83 5.19
N LYS A 81 21.63 10.75 4.88
CA LYS A 81 20.65 9.95 5.64
C LYS A 81 21.03 8.47 5.70
N THR A 82 21.55 7.93 4.59
CA THR A 82 21.96 6.52 4.53
C THR A 82 23.18 6.27 5.43
N ILE A 83 24.16 7.16 5.40
CA ILE A 83 25.35 7.08 6.25
C ILE A 83 24.98 7.19 7.73
N THR A 84 24.15 8.18 8.10
CA THR A 84 23.74 8.37 9.50
C THR A 84 22.92 7.21 10.03
N LEU A 85 22.00 6.66 9.22
CA LEU A 85 21.22 5.49 9.59
C LEU A 85 22.12 4.25 9.76
N SER A 86 23.07 4.05 8.83
CA SER A 86 24.02 2.93 8.90
C SER A 86 24.85 2.98 10.18
N PHE A 87 25.35 4.17 10.54
CA PHE A 87 26.07 4.37 11.80
C PHE A 87 25.20 4.07 13.01
N LEU A 88 23.94 4.52 13.02
CA LEU A 88 23.01 4.27 14.11
C LEU A 88 22.68 2.78 14.28
N ILE A 89 22.53 2.04 13.19
CA ILE A 89 22.27 0.59 13.20
C ILE A 89 23.47 -0.14 13.81
N ILE A 90 24.70 0.19 13.39
CA ILE A 90 25.91 -0.43 13.94
C ILE A 90 26.06 -0.10 15.42
N PHE A 91 25.89 1.18 15.78
CA PHE A 91 25.98 1.63 17.16
C PHE A 91 24.94 0.94 18.06
N SER A 92 23.68 0.89 17.64
CA SER A 92 22.63 0.22 18.40
C SER A 92 22.91 -1.28 18.54
N ALA A 93 23.33 -1.97 17.47
CA ALA A 93 23.70 -3.39 17.55
C ALA A 93 24.80 -3.65 18.59
N THR A 94 25.87 -2.84 18.60
CA THR A 94 26.94 -2.96 19.61
C THR A 94 26.49 -2.65 21.03
N TRP A 95 25.53 -1.73 21.19
CA TRP A 95 24.98 -1.40 22.50
C TRP A 95 24.06 -2.50 23.05
N PHE A 96 23.27 -3.14 22.18
CA PHE A 96 22.43 -4.29 22.52
C PHE A 96 23.25 -5.47 23.06
N ASP A 97 24.43 -5.72 22.50
CA ASP A 97 25.34 -6.75 23.00
C ASP A 97 25.85 -6.46 24.41
N SER A 98 25.94 -5.19 24.81
CA SER A 98 26.38 -4.80 26.16
C SER A 98 25.26 -4.83 27.21
N LEU A 99 24.00 -4.67 26.81
CA LEU A 99 22.86 -4.58 27.74
C LEU A 99 22.26 -5.94 28.13
N PHE A 100 22.33 -6.92 27.25
CA PHE A 100 21.70 -8.22 27.48
C PHE A 100 22.72 -9.22 28.05
N SER A 101 22.50 -9.65 29.29
CA SER A 101 23.35 -10.64 29.98
C SER A 101 23.43 -11.99 29.24
N SER A 102 22.36 -12.38 28.54
CA SER A 102 22.36 -13.61 27.72
C SER A 102 22.92 -13.34 26.32
N ARG A 103 24.11 -13.89 26.04
CA ARG A 103 24.77 -13.80 24.72
C ARG A 103 23.90 -14.29 23.55
N MET A 104 22.99 -15.24 23.78
CA MET A 104 22.10 -15.76 22.72
C MET A 104 21.01 -14.77 22.30
N LEU A 105 20.38 -14.07 23.26
CA LEU A 105 19.34 -13.08 22.93
C LEU A 105 19.94 -11.82 22.30
N ALA A 106 21.07 -11.35 22.83
CA ALA A 106 21.85 -10.24 22.29
C ALA A 106 22.15 -10.44 20.79
N ASN A 107 22.78 -11.57 20.46
CA ASN A 107 23.16 -11.92 19.09
C ASN A 107 21.97 -12.09 18.14
N SER A 108 20.81 -12.51 18.64
CA SER A 108 19.62 -12.70 17.81
C SER A 108 18.95 -11.35 17.52
N LEU A 109 18.82 -10.49 18.54
CA LEU A 109 18.23 -9.16 18.40
C LEU A 109 19.09 -8.24 17.54
N SER A 110 20.42 -8.25 17.72
CA SER A 110 21.33 -7.43 16.93
C SER A 110 21.25 -7.79 15.44
N LYS A 111 21.18 -9.09 15.10
CA LYS A 111 20.99 -9.55 13.71
C LYS A 111 19.65 -9.12 13.10
N ILE A 112 18.56 -9.21 13.86
CA ILE A 112 17.24 -8.75 13.41
C ILE A 112 17.27 -7.24 13.15
N LEU A 113 17.89 -6.48 14.04
CA LEU A 113 17.98 -5.03 13.93
C LEU A 113 18.81 -4.61 12.71
N VAL A 114 19.96 -5.26 12.48
CA VAL A 114 20.78 -5.06 11.27
C VAL A 114 20.00 -5.43 10.01
N MET A 115 19.25 -6.53 10.02
CA MET A 115 18.43 -6.94 8.88
C MET A 115 17.34 -5.90 8.57
N LEU A 116 16.57 -5.48 9.56
CA LEU A 116 15.53 -4.45 9.38
C LEU A 116 16.13 -3.12 8.93
N GLY A 117 17.25 -2.72 9.53
CA GLY A 117 17.99 -1.53 9.15
C GLY A 117 18.46 -1.57 7.69
N SER A 118 18.99 -2.71 7.25
CA SER A 118 19.43 -2.91 5.87
C SER A 118 18.28 -2.81 4.87
N LEU A 119 17.09 -3.35 5.20
CA LEU A 119 15.90 -3.24 4.35
C LEU A 119 15.44 -1.79 4.19
N VAL A 120 15.49 -0.99 5.27
CA VAL A 120 15.17 0.44 5.22
C VAL A 120 16.15 1.18 4.30
N ILE A 121 17.46 0.92 4.45
CA ILE A 121 18.51 1.50 3.61
C ILE A 121 18.30 1.15 2.13
N VAL A 122 18.05 -0.12 1.82
CA VAL A 122 17.82 -0.59 0.45
C VAL A 122 16.58 0.07 -0.14
N ASN A 123 15.49 0.16 0.62
CA ASN A 123 14.26 0.81 0.15
C ASN A 123 14.49 2.30 -0.15
N TRP A 124 15.19 3.02 0.73
CA TRP A 124 15.49 4.44 0.52
C TRP A 124 16.41 4.68 -0.68
N THR A 125 17.48 3.90 -0.81
CA THR A 125 18.41 4.00 -1.94
C THR A 125 17.74 3.63 -3.26
N THR A 126 16.90 2.59 -3.28
CA THR A 126 16.12 2.20 -4.47
C THR A 126 15.16 3.31 -4.89
N ASN A 127 14.48 3.95 -3.94
CA ASN A 127 13.60 5.08 -4.25
C ASN A 127 14.37 6.27 -4.85
N ALA A 128 15.53 6.61 -4.29
CA ALA A 128 16.40 7.66 -4.83
C ALA A 128 16.89 7.32 -6.24
N LEU A 129 17.28 6.06 -6.48
CA LEU A 129 17.71 5.58 -7.79
C LEU A 129 16.58 5.61 -8.83
N ASN A 130 15.36 5.25 -8.42
CA ASN A 130 14.18 5.33 -9.27
C ASN A 130 13.90 6.78 -9.68
N ILE A 131 13.97 7.74 -8.74
CA ILE A 131 13.81 9.16 -9.06
C ILE A 131 14.89 9.61 -10.04
N TYR A 132 16.16 9.27 -9.79
CA TYR A 132 17.26 9.58 -10.70
C TYR A 132 17.03 9.01 -12.11
N THR A 133 16.59 7.75 -12.20
CA THR A 133 16.31 7.07 -13.47
C THR A 133 15.15 7.74 -14.21
N LYS A 134 14.07 8.10 -13.51
CA LYS A 134 12.93 8.84 -14.09
C LYS A 134 13.33 10.23 -14.58
N VAL A 135 14.21 10.94 -13.86
CA VAL A 135 14.74 12.24 -14.32
C VAL A 135 15.67 12.05 -15.54
N LYS A 136 16.51 11.02 -15.55
CA LYS A 136 17.39 10.71 -16.68
C LYS A 136 16.60 10.37 -17.95
N HIS A 137 15.50 9.62 -17.79
CA HIS A 137 14.60 9.21 -18.87
C HIS A 137 13.29 10.03 -18.86
N TYR A 138 13.40 11.33 -18.58
CA TYR A 138 12.24 12.21 -18.37
C TYR A 138 11.25 12.20 -19.54
N ASN A 139 11.74 12.18 -20.79
CA ASN A 139 10.89 12.21 -21.97
C ASN A 139 10.03 10.95 -22.11
N ASP A 140 10.56 9.78 -21.73
CA ASP A 140 9.82 8.53 -21.78
C ASP A 140 8.81 8.47 -20.63
N TYR A 141 9.23 8.90 -19.44
CA TYR A 141 8.36 9.02 -18.27
C TYR A 141 7.21 10.02 -18.48
N GLN A 142 7.46 11.14 -19.16
CA GLN A 142 6.44 12.13 -19.47
C GLN A 142 5.34 11.56 -20.36
N LYS A 143 5.70 10.75 -21.36
CA LYS A 143 4.74 10.08 -22.24
C LYS A 143 3.87 9.08 -21.47
N GLU A 144 4.51 8.26 -20.63
CA GLU A 144 3.80 7.30 -19.79
C GLU A 144 2.80 7.98 -18.84
N VAL A 145 3.20 9.12 -18.24
CA VAL A 145 2.32 9.88 -17.34
C VAL A 145 1.20 10.60 -18.09
N SER A 146 1.44 11.11 -19.31
CA SER A 146 0.38 11.74 -20.10
C SER A 146 -0.71 10.76 -20.49
N ASP A 147 -0.35 9.52 -20.80
CA ASP A 147 -1.31 8.48 -21.17
C ASP A 147 -2.21 8.12 -19.96
N ILE A 148 -1.65 8.08 -18.75
CA ILE A 148 -2.39 7.78 -17.51
C ILE A 148 -3.30 8.94 -17.06
N ILE A 149 -2.94 10.19 -17.36
CA ILE A 149 -3.75 11.37 -16.98
C ILE A 149 -4.90 11.62 -17.97
N GLN A 150 -4.79 11.11 -19.21
CA GLN A 150 -5.83 11.25 -20.23
C GLN A 150 -6.90 10.13 -20.17
N GLU A 151 -6.64 9.03 -19.45
CA GLU A 151 -7.58 7.94 -19.16
C GLU A 151 -8.49 8.23 -17.94
#